data_AF-A0A453E006-F1
#
_entry.id   AF-A0A453E006-F1
#
_cell.length_a   1.000
_cell.length_b   1.000
_cell.length_c   1.000
_cell.angle_alpha   90.00
_cell.angle_beta   90.00
_cell.angle_gamma   90.00
#
_symmetry.space_group_name_H-M   'P 1'
#
loop_
_entity.id
_entity.type
_entity.pdbx_description
1 polymer ?
#
loop_
_entity_poly.entity_id
_entity_poly.type
_entity_poly.pdbx_seq_one_letter_code
_entity_poly.pdbx_strand_id
1 'polypeptide(L)'
;MLEAISIQSLAQCVEIQLGLASECEKATLSVKRRLACEQVSYFSKAHYCLSGCDTSDSYGKKLLLFLKWKCMDAKAVAYYYHALVLDKGSEPTNHISAVCCLSAADDILAESKRACLSFCLANPITRVPPPWGIMKNMHKKIPDVAYKKFQIYGHLFEQDKKSALQSLPDLPEFPLSLRPEDYEFPGTDSIWENVDCQPQIQSLKEHLEDETEESSK
;
A
#
# COMPACT_ATOMS: atom_id res chain seq x y z
N MET A 1 -4.18 -16.47 -3.63
CA MET A 1 -3.06 -15.59 -4.04
C MET A 1 -3.49 -14.53 -5.05
N LEU A 2 -4.12 -14.89 -6.19
CA LEU A 2 -4.57 -13.91 -7.20
C LEU A 2 -5.51 -12.84 -6.64
N GLU A 3 -6.48 -13.21 -5.81
CA GLU A 3 -7.37 -12.26 -5.14
C GLU A 3 -6.60 -11.25 -4.27
N ALA A 4 -5.64 -11.72 -3.47
CA ALA A 4 -4.80 -10.85 -2.64
C ALA A 4 -3.99 -9.84 -3.49
N ILE A 5 -3.46 -10.29 -4.63
CA ILE A 5 -2.72 -9.43 -5.56
C ILE A 5 -3.67 -8.39 -6.19
N SER A 6 -4.86 -8.80 -6.63
CA SER A 6 -5.88 -7.90 -7.18
C SER A 6 -6.25 -6.81 -6.17
N ILE A 7 -6.50 -7.19 -4.91
CA ILE A 7 -6.83 -6.24 -3.83
C ILE A 7 -5.63 -5.33 -3.51
N GLN A 8 -4.41 -5.86 -3.51
CA GLN A 8 -3.20 -5.07 -3.34
C GLN A 8 -3.06 -4.00 -4.43
N SER A 9 -3.35 -4.33 -5.69
CA SER A 9 -3.32 -3.37 -6.80
C SER A 9 -4.32 -2.23 -6.57
N LEU A 10 -5.53 -2.53 -6.10
CA LEU A 10 -6.51 -1.50 -5.71
C LEU A 10 -5.98 -0.62 -4.57
N ALA A 11 -5.34 -1.20 -3.55
CA ALA A 11 -4.72 -0.45 -2.46
C ALA A 11 -3.67 0.55 -2.97
N GLN A 12 -2.85 0.14 -3.95
CA GLN A 12 -1.85 0.99 -4.59
C GLN A 12 -2.49 2.09 -5.45
N CYS A 13 -3.60 1.81 -6.14
CA CYS A 13 -4.37 2.84 -6.84
C CYS A 13 -4.91 3.91 -5.87
N VAL A 14 -5.41 3.50 -4.69
CA VAL A 14 -5.82 4.45 -3.64
C VAL A 14 -4.62 5.25 -3.12
N GLU A 15 -3.43 4.66 -2.99
CA GLU A 15 -2.21 5.38 -2.61
C GLU A 15 -1.90 6.52 -3.58
N ILE A 16 -2.08 6.28 -4.89
CA ILE A 16 -1.91 7.29 -5.94
C ILE A 16 -2.99 8.37 -5.81
N GLN A 17 -4.27 8.00 -5.68
CA GLN A 17 -5.37 8.96 -5.49
C GLN A 17 -5.16 9.84 -4.26
N LEU A 18 -4.69 9.26 -3.14
CA LEU A 18 -4.40 9.98 -1.92
C LEU A 18 -3.20 10.91 -2.07
N GLY A 19 -2.15 10.48 -2.78
CA GLY A 19 -1.01 11.33 -3.13
C GLY A 19 -1.47 12.57 -3.90
N LEU A 20 -2.23 12.38 -4.99
CA LEU A 20 -2.79 13.47 -5.79
C LEU A 20 -3.73 14.37 -4.98
N ALA A 21 -4.60 13.79 -4.17
CA ALA A 21 -5.49 14.56 -3.30
C ALA A 21 -4.69 15.42 -2.29
N SER A 22 -3.57 14.92 -1.78
CA SER A 22 -2.76 15.66 -0.80
C SER A 22 -2.15 16.94 -1.37
N GLU A 23 -1.79 16.93 -2.66
CA GLU A 23 -1.24 18.04 -3.43
C GLU A 23 -2.35 18.96 -3.99
N CYS A 24 -3.59 18.48 -4.03
CA CYS A 24 -4.74 19.26 -4.47
C CYS A 24 -5.30 20.16 -3.35
N GLU A 25 -5.30 21.47 -3.57
CA GLU A 25 -5.87 22.46 -2.63
C GLU A 25 -7.40 22.30 -2.47
N LYS A 26 -8.09 21.87 -3.53
CA LYS A 26 -9.55 21.66 -3.53
C LYS A 26 -9.97 20.40 -2.78
N ALA A 27 -9.05 19.45 -2.57
CA ALA A 27 -9.37 18.21 -1.86
C ALA A 27 -9.51 18.49 -0.35
N THR A 28 -10.71 18.24 0.17
CA THR A 28 -11.01 18.45 1.59
C THR A 28 -10.32 17.41 2.48
N LEU A 29 -10.16 17.73 3.77
CA LEU A 29 -9.64 16.75 4.75
C LEU A 29 -10.51 15.49 4.81
N SER A 30 -11.83 15.61 4.65
CA SER A 30 -12.75 14.48 4.64
C SER A 30 -12.46 13.52 3.49
N VAL A 31 -12.12 14.05 2.31
CA VAL A 31 -11.72 13.23 1.14
C VAL A 31 -10.40 12.52 1.42
N LYS A 32 -9.39 13.23 1.95
CA LYS A 32 -8.08 12.65 2.27
C LYS A 32 -8.19 11.56 3.35
N ARG A 33 -9.00 11.80 4.38
CA ARG A 33 -9.32 10.82 5.43
C ARG A 33 -10.00 9.58 4.85
N ARG A 34 -11.03 9.75 4.01
CA ARG A 34 -11.73 8.64 3.36
C ARG A 34 -10.76 7.76 2.57
N LEU A 35 -9.97 8.36 1.67
CA LEU A 35 -8.99 7.63 0.86
C LEU A 35 -7.97 6.88 1.72
N ALA A 36 -7.45 7.52 2.77
CA ALA A 36 -6.52 6.86 3.69
C ALA A 36 -7.16 5.66 4.43
N CYS A 37 -8.40 5.81 4.90
CA CYS A 37 -9.14 4.71 5.53
C CYS A 37 -9.45 3.57 4.55
N GLU A 38 -9.86 3.88 3.31
CA GLU A 38 -10.06 2.85 2.27
C GLU A 38 -8.75 2.10 1.98
N GLN A 39 -7.61 2.80 1.92
CA GLN A 39 -6.30 2.19 1.72
C GLN A 39 -5.98 1.15 2.82
N VAL A 40 -6.28 1.48 4.09
CA VAL A 40 -6.14 0.54 5.22
C VAL A 40 -7.01 -0.70 5.00
N SER A 41 -8.28 -0.51 4.62
CA SER A 41 -9.21 -1.60 4.38
C SER A 41 -8.74 -2.51 3.24
N TYR A 42 -8.25 -1.97 2.13
CA TYR A 42 -7.71 -2.80 1.03
C TYR A 42 -6.47 -3.59 1.47
N PHE A 43 -5.47 -2.96 2.11
CA PHE A 43 -4.27 -3.68 2.55
C PHE A 43 -4.59 -4.73 3.61
N SER A 44 -5.52 -4.44 4.53
CA SER A 44 -5.98 -5.40 5.53
C SER A 44 -6.65 -6.61 4.87
N LYS A 45 -7.53 -6.37 3.89
CA LYS A 45 -8.19 -7.43 3.12
C LYS A 45 -7.21 -8.26 2.29
N ALA A 46 -6.23 -7.61 1.66
CA ALA A 46 -5.17 -8.29 0.91
C ALA A 46 -4.32 -9.17 1.83
N HIS A 47 -3.91 -8.65 2.99
CA HIS A 47 -3.16 -9.42 4.00
C HIS A 47 -3.97 -10.62 4.49
N TYR A 48 -5.25 -10.42 4.83
CA TYR A 48 -6.13 -11.50 5.27
C TYR A 48 -6.26 -12.60 4.21
N CYS A 49 -6.56 -12.23 2.96
CA CYS A 49 -6.66 -13.17 1.84
C CYS A 49 -5.36 -13.95 1.62
N LEU A 50 -4.20 -13.26 1.66
CA LEU A 50 -2.91 -13.91 1.48
C LEU A 50 -2.55 -14.83 2.66
N SER A 51 -2.91 -14.47 3.88
CA SER A 51 -2.64 -15.27 5.09
C SER A 51 -3.37 -16.61 5.09
N GLY A 52 -4.47 -16.74 4.32
CA GLY A 52 -5.18 -17.99 4.10
C GLY A 52 -4.59 -18.87 2.99
N CYS A 53 -3.56 -18.41 2.28
CA CYS A 53 -2.88 -19.17 1.23
C CYS A 53 -1.66 -19.93 1.78
N ASP A 54 -1.15 -20.91 1.04
CA ASP A 54 0.20 -21.44 1.30
C ASP A 54 1.24 -20.39 0.90
N THR A 55 1.89 -19.83 1.92
CA THR A 55 2.99 -18.85 1.78
C THR A 55 4.28 -19.40 2.37
N SER A 56 4.50 -20.72 2.29
CA SER A 56 5.68 -21.36 2.87
C SER A 56 6.99 -20.98 2.18
N ASP A 57 6.94 -20.64 0.89
CA ASP A 57 8.08 -20.16 0.12
C ASP A 57 8.55 -18.74 0.54
N SER A 58 9.73 -18.35 0.07
CA SER A 58 10.34 -17.06 0.40
C SER A 58 9.55 -15.86 -0.14
N TYR A 59 8.94 -15.98 -1.31
CA TYR A 59 8.19 -14.90 -1.96
C TYR A 59 6.87 -14.62 -1.23
N GLY A 60 6.13 -15.66 -0.84
CA GLY A 60 4.91 -15.55 -0.06
C GLY A 60 5.15 -14.88 1.30
N LYS A 61 6.20 -15.30 2.02
CA LYS A 61 6.60 -14.66 3.29
C LYS A 61 6.99 -13.19 3.08
N LYS A 62 7.74 -12.91 2.02
CA LYS A 62 8.14 -11.53 1.70
C LYS A 62 6.93 -10.66 1.35
N LEU A 63 5.95 -11.19 0.63
CA LEU A 63 4.72 -10.49 0.28
C LEU A 63 3.86 -10.18 1.52
N LEU A 64 3.76 -11.09 2.49
CA LEU A 64 3.11 -10.82 3.78
C LEU A 64 3.78 -9.66 4.53
N LEU A 65 5.11 -9.64 4.58
CA LEU A 65 5.86 -8.53 5.19
C LEU A 65 5.61 -7.20 4.46
N PHE A 66 5.53 -7.22 3.12
CA PHE A 66 5.17 -6.06 2.32
C PHE A 66 3.78 -5.52 2.68
N LEU A 67 2.77 -6.40 2.67
CA LEU A 67 1.39 -6.02 2.99
C LEU A 67 1.27 -5.51 4.42
N LYS A 68 1.96 -6.13 5.37
CA LYS A 68 2.02 -5.66 6.77
C LYS A 68 2.60 -4.25 6.83
N TRP A 69 3.78 -4.04 6.25
CA TRP A 69 4.41 -2.71 6.22
C TRP A 69 3.49 -1.66 5.58
N LYS A 70 2.95 -1.95 4.39
CA LYS A 70 2.08 -1.00 3.68
C LYS A 70 0.76 -0.72 4.40
N CYS A 71 0.19 -1.71 5.08
CA CYS A 71 -0.97 -1.49 5.94
C CYS A 71 -0.65 -0.54 7.10
N MET A 72 0.56 -0.60 7.68
CA MET A 72 0.99 0.29 8.75
C MET A 72 1.19 1.72 8.25
N ASP A 73 1.83 1.91 7.10
CA ASP A 73 1.92 3.22 6.44
C ASP A 73 0.51 3.82 6.22
N ALA A 74 -0.40 3.05 5.64
CA ALA A 74 -1.78 3.49 5.41
C ALA A 74 -2.49 3.86 6.73
N LYS A 75 -2.29 3.06 7.79
CA LYS A 75 -2.93 3.27 9.11
C LYS A 75 -2.42 4.53 9.80
N ALA A 76 -1.12 4.80 9.73
CA ALA A 76 -0.53 6.04 10.24
C ALA A 76 -1.14 7.27 9.53
N VAL A 77 -1.24 7.22 8.21
CA VAL A 77 -1.82 8.31 7.40
C VAL A 77 -3.34 8.47 7.66
N ALA A 78 -4.06 7.37 7.86
CA ALA A 78 -5.48 7.40 8.21
C ALA A 78 -5.73 8.08 9.55
N TYR A 79 -4.96 7.71 10.58
CA TYR A 79 -5.04 8.38 11.89
C TYR A 79 -4.65 9.84 11.83
N TYR A 80 -3.62 10.18 11.06
CA TYR A 80 -3.22 11.56 10.84
C TYR A 80 -4.38 12.41 10.30
N TYR A 81 -5.01 11.99 9.19
CA TYR A 81 -6.14 12.74 8.63
C TYR A 81 -7.39 12.67 9.51
N HIS A 82 -7.61 11.57 10.23
CA HIS A 82 -8.70 11.48 11.20
C HIS A 82 -8.55 12.51 12.32
N ALA A 83 -7.35 12.62 12.89
CA ALA A 83 -7.03 13.62 13.91
C ALA A 83 -7.25 15.05 13.40
N LEU A 84 -6.83 15.36 12.17
CA LEU A 84 -7.05 16.70 11.60
C LEU A 84 -8.52 17.03 11.39
N VAL A 85 -9.39 16.04 11.19
CA VAL A 85 -10.83 16.25 11.11
C VAL A 85 -11.41 16.45 12.50
N LEU A 86 -11.02 15.65 13.49
CA LEU A 86 -11.44 15.81 14.89
C LEU A 86 -11.05 17.19 15.42
N ASP A 87 -9.81 17.62 15.17
CA ASP A 87 -9.27 18.89 15.65
C ASP A 87 -10.02 20.14 15.16
N LYS A 88 -10.87 20.01 14.13
CA LYS A 88 -11.78 21.08 13.69
C LYS A 88 -13.05 21.22 14.53
N GLY A 89 -13.33 20.25 15.40
CA GLY A 89 -14.47 20.32 16.32
C GLY A 89 -14.25 21.36 17.42
N SER A 90 -15.34 21.83 18.03
CA SER A 90 -15.32 22.84 19.11
C SER A 90 -15.09 22.24 20.50
N GLU A 91 -15.50 20.99 20.71
CA GLU A 91 -15.48 20.38 22.04
C GLU A 91 -14.06 19.96 22.47
N PRO A 92 -13.69 20.14 23.76
CA PRO A 92 -12.38 19.69 24.28
C PRO A 92 -12.08 18.22 24.04
N THR A 93 -13.10 17.36 24.06
CA THR A 93 -13.00 15.92 23.78
C THR A 93 -12.51 15.65 22.35
N ASN A 94 -12.83 16.52 21.39
CA ASN A 94 -12.33 16.40 20.02
C ASN A 94 -10.81 16.62 19.96
N HIS A 95 -10.31 17.62 20.70
CA HIS A 95 -8.89 17.93 20.75
C HIS A 95 -8.09 16.84 21.47
N ILE A 96 -8.63 16.29 22.56
CA ILE A 96 -8.05 15.12 23.25
C ILE A 96 -7.97 13.94 22.28
N SER A 97 -9.08 13.61 21.60
CA SER A 97 -9.11 12.52 20.62
C SER A 97 -8.14 12.75 19.46
N ALA A 98 -7.99 13.99 18.99
CA ALA A 98 -7.03 14.35 17.95
C ALA A 98 -5.59 14.12 18.40
N VAL A 99 -5.23 14.48 19.65
CA VAL A 99 -3.91 14.17 20.22
C VAL A 99 -3.68 12.66 20.30
N CYS A 100 -4.66 11.89 20.77
CA CYS A 100 -4.56 10.42 20.81
C CYS A 100 -4.29 9.82 19.43
N CYS A 101 -5.06 10.24 18.42
CA CYS A 101 -4.88 9.77 17.05
C CYS A 101 -3.53 10.20 16.46
N LEU A 102 -3.03 11.40 16.75
CA LEU A 102 -1.71 11.83 16.29
C LEU A 102 -0.57 11.06 16.96
N SER A 103 -0.69 10.76 18.26
CA SER A 103 0.28 9.92 18.97
C SER A 103 0.33 8.52 18.34
N ALA A 104 -0.83 7.90 18.13
CA ALA A 104 -0.88 6.59 17.47
C ALA A 104 -0.36 6.62 16.03
N ALA A 105 -0.64 7.69 15.27
CA ALA A 105 -0.09 7.86 13.92
C ALA A 105 1.45 7.88 13.95
N ASP A 106 2.06 8.57 14.90
CA ASP A 106 3.51 8.66 15.06
C ASP A 106 4.12 7.31 15.48
N ASP A 107 3.52 6.64 16.48
CA ASP A 107 3.96 5.32 16.94
C ASP A 107 3.89 4.27 15.82
N ILE A 108 2.76 4.22 15.10
CA ILE A 108 2.58 3.31 13.97
C ILE A 108 3.57 3.63 12.85
N LEU A 109 3.85 4.91 12.59
CA LEU A 109 4.85 5.31 11.59
C LEU A 109 6.26 4.85 11.99
N ALA A 110 6.62 4.94 13.26
CA ALA A 110 7.91 4.44 13.76
C ALA A 110 8.01 2.92 13.63
N GLU A 111 6.94 2.19 13.91
CA GLU A 111 6.86 0.74 13.67
C GLU A 111 6.87 0.36 12.18
N SER A 112 6.21 1.16 11.34
CA SER A 112 6.18 0.97 9.90
C SER A 112 7.59 0.97 9.30
N LYS A 113 8.45 1.89 9.75
CA LYS A 113 9.87 1.93 9.34
C LYS A 113 10.60 0.63 9.70
N ARG A 114 10.31 0.04 10.86
CA ARG A 114 10.87 -1.27 11.25
C ARG A 114 10.33 -2.39 10.37
N ALA A 115 9.04 -2.39 10.07
CA ALA A 115 8.42 -3.36 9.17
C ALA A 115 9.00 -3.29 7.75
N CYS A 116 9.27 -2.08 7.24
CA CYS A 116 9.98 -1.85 5.97
C CYS A 116 11.35 -2.52 5.96
N LEU A 117 12.14 -2.34 7.04
CA LEU A 117 13.45 -2.99 7.16
C LEU A 117 13.31 -4.52 7.18
N SER A 118 12.35 -5.07 7.93
CA SER A 118 12.08 -6.51 7.93
C SER A 118 11.73 -7.04 6.53
N PHE A 119 10.90 -6.32 5.77
CA PHE A 119 10.58 -6.65 4.37
C PHE A 119 11.83 -6.64 3.49
N CYS A 120 12.68 -5.62 3.63
CA CYS A 120 13.88 -5.47 2.81
C CYS A 120 14.91 -6.57 3.06
N LEU A 121 15.07 -6.98 4.32
CA LEU A 121 16.02 -8.01 4.74
C LEU A 121 15.51 -9.45 4.49
N ALA A 122 14.20 -9.63 4.27
CA ALA A 122 13.66 -10.93 3.87
C ALA A 122 14.07 -11.32 2.44
N ASN A 123 14.33 -12.60 2.21
CA ASN A 123 14.72 -13.12 0.90
C ASN A 123 13.59 -13.00 -0.14
N PRO A 124 13.90 -12.65 -1.40
CA PRO A 124 15.21 -12.18 -1.89
C PRO A 124 15.52 -10.77 -1.34
N ILE A 125 16.72 -10.53 -0.80
CA ILE A 125 17.08 -9.25 -0.17
C ILE A 125 16.91 -8.08 -1.16
N THR A 126 16.28 -7.00 -0.70
CA THR A 126 16.05 -5.77 -1.50
C THR A 126 16.58 -4.54 -0.78
N ARG A 127 16.91 -3.49 -1.53
CA ARG A 127 17.24 -2.19 -0.95
C ARG A 127 15.98 -1.54 -0.36
N VAL A 128 16.17 -0.66 0.63
CA VAL A 128 15.11 0.20 1.13
C VAL A 128 14.61 1.09 -0.02
N PRO A 129 13.31 1.04 -0.36
CA PRO A 129 12.79 1.86 -1.44
C PRO A 129 12.78 3.35 -1.02
N PRO A 130 12.97 4.28 -1.96
CA PRO A 130 12.81 5.70 -1.68
C PRO A 130 11.36 6.00 -1.27
N PRO A 131 11.12 7.01 -0.41
CA PRO A 131 9.77 7.46 -0.11
C PRO A 131 9.01 7.85 -1.38
N TRP A 132 7.78 7.36 -1.51
CA TRP A 132 6.92 7.64 -2.67
C TRP A 132 5.50 8.00 -2.22
N GLY A 133 4.71 8.52 -3.16
CA GLY A 133 3.32 8.91 -2.91
C GLY A 133 3.19 9.86 -1.72
N ILE A 134 2.18 9.62 -0.89
CA ILE A 134 1.89 10.42 0.31
C ILE A 134 3.03 10.38 1.34
N MET A 135 3.78 9.29 1.39
CA MET A 135 4.83 9.07 2.39
C MET A 135 6.06 9.95 2.20
N LYS A 136 6.24 10.59 1.03
CA LYS A 136 7.29 11.61 0.81
C LYS A 136 7.26 12.70 1.88
N ASN A 137 6.06 13.09 2.31
CA ASN A 137 5.87 14.20 3.25
C ASN A 137 5.51 13.72 4.66
N MET A 138 4.84 12.56 4.78
CA MET A 138 4.29 12.10 6.08
C MET A 138 5.36 11.68 7.09
N HIS A 139 6.51 11.19 6.62
CA HIS A 139 7.63 10.81 7.50
C HIS A 139 8.12 11.94 8.42
N LYS A 140 7.96 13.19 7.98
CA LYS A 140 8.27 14.39 8.76
C LYS A 140 6.99 15.02 9.33
N LYS A 141 5.93 15.09 8.53
CA LYS A 141 4.71 15.82 8.88
C LYS A 141 3.97 15.22 10.06
N ILE A 142 3.90 13.88 10.17
CA ILE A 142 3.19 13.21 11.26
C ILE A 142 3.85 13.51 12.61
N PRO A 143 5.17 13.24 12.83
CA PRO A 143 5.84 13.56 14.09
C PRO A 143 5.77 15.05 14.43
N ASP A 144 6.01 15.93 13.45
CA ASP A 144 6.00 17.38 13.65
C ASP A 144 4.63 17.88 14.14
N VAL A 145 3.54 17.37 13.55
CA VAL A 145 2.17 17.77 13.92
C VAL A 145 1.78 17.14 15.25
N ALA A 146 2.14 15.88 15.50
CA ALA A 146 1.89 15.20 16.77
C ALA A 146 2.53 15.97 17.93
N TYR A 147 3.81 16.32 17.81
CA TYR A 147 4.54 17.12 18.80
C TYR A 147 3.87 18.47 19.06
N LYS A 148 3.58 19.24 18.01
CA LYS A 148 2.95 20.57 18.15
C LYS A 148 1.56 20.49 18.80
N LYS A 149 0.75 19.50 18.42
CA LYS A 149 -0.60 19.34 18.97
C LYS A 149 -0.56 18.88 20.43
N PHE A 150 0.38 18.01 20.78
CA PHE A 150 0.63 17.64 22.17
C PHE A 150 1.06 18.86 23.01
N GLN A 151 1.87 19.77 22.48
CA GLN A 151 2.23 21.00 23.22
C GLN A 151 1.01 21.89 23.51
N ILE A 152 0.08 22.00 22.56
CA ILE A 152 -1.10 22.86 22.70
C ILE A 152 -2.14 22.24 23.66
N TYR A 153 -2.46 20.95 23.45
CA TYR A 153 -3.57 20.28 24.14
C TYR A 153 -3.14 19.23 25.16
N GLY A 154 -1.83 19.02 25.38
CA GLY A 154 -1.32 18.00 26.29
C GLY A 154 -1.81 18.19 27.73
N HIS A 155 -2.06 19.44 28.14
CA HIS A 155 -2.67 19.72 29.45
C HIS A 155 -4.10 19.16 29.57
N LEU A 156 -4.91 19.21 28.50
CA LEU A 156 -6.24 18.61 28.46
C LEU A 156 -6.16 17.08 28.51
N PHE A 157 -5.19 16.52 27.77
CA PHE A 157 -4.93 15.09 27.77
C PHE A 157 -4.52 14.57 29.16
N GLU A 158 -3.67 15.28 29.89
CA GLU A 158 -3.29 14.88 31.26
C GLU A 158 -4.44 15.04 32.26
N GLN A 159 -5.34 16.01 32.07
CA GLN A 159 -6.53 16.16 32.92
C GLN A 159 -7.56 15.05 32.70
N ASP A 160 -7.75 14.60 31.46
CA ASP A 160 -8.69 13.54 31.08
C ASP A 160 -7.98 12.20 30.79
N LYS A 161 -6.83 11.98 31.42
CA LYS A 161 -5.96 10.81 31.18
C LYS A 161 -6.70 9.49 31.35
N LYS A 162 -7.69 9.42 32.25
CA LYS A 162 -8.50 8.22 32.48
C LYS A 162 -9.43 7.89 31.30
N SER A 163 -10.04 8.88 30.64
CA SER A 163 -10.86 8.64 29.45
C SER A 163 -9.98 8.46 28.20
N ALA A 164 -8.90 9.25 28.09
CA ALA A 164 -7.99 9.22 26.96
C ALA A 164 -7.20 7.90 26.82
N LEU A 165 -6.99 7.17 27.93
CA LEU A 165 -6.32 5.86 27.95
C LEU A 165 -7.27 4.67 27.69
N GLN A 166 -8.59 4.87 27.64
CA GLN A 166 -9.54 3.75 27.62
C GLN A 166 -9.63 3.02 26.26
N SER A 167 -9.27 3.66 25.16
CA SER A 167 -8.90 3.02 23.89
C SER A 167 -8.59 4.09 22.86
N LEU A 168 -7.71 3.76 21.89
CA LEU A 168 -7.50 4.59 20.73
C LEU A 168 -8.82 4.70 19.93
N PRO A 169 -9.25 5.90 19.49
CA PRO A 169 -10.46 6.01 18.66
C PRO A 169 -10.36 5.12 17.43
N ASP A 170 -11.45 4.43 17.11
CA ASP A 170 -11.50 3.60 15.91
C ASP A 170 -11.46 4.46 14.64
N LEU A 171 -10.78 3.96 13.62
CA LEU A 171 -10.81 4.59 12.31
C LEU A 171 -12.21 4.41 11.70
N PRO A 172 -12.77 5.45 11.06
CA PRO A 172 -14.04 5.34 10.38
C PRO A 172 -13.92 4.38 9.19
N GLU A 173 -14.92 3.51 9.04
CA GLU A 173 -15.05 2.64 7.88
C GLU A 173 -15.78 3.35 6.75
N PHE A 174 -15.30 3.15 5.52
CA PHE A 174 -15.93 3.70 4.32
C PHE A 174 -16.14 2.59 3.28
N PRO A 175 -17.17 2.70 2.44
CA PRO A 175 -17.32 1.82 1.28
C PRO A 175 -16.10 1.92 0.36
N LEU A 176 -15.60 0.75 -0.07
CA LEU A 176 -14.49 0.65 -1.00
C LEU A 176 -14.91 1.15 -2.39
N SER A 177 -14.24 2.20 -2.86
CA SER A 177 -14.64 2.94 -4.08
C SER A 177 -14.08 2.38 -5.39
N LEU A 178 -13.04 1.55 -5.33
CA LEU A 178 -12.40 0.94 -6.50
C LEU A 178 -12.80 -0.53 -6.62
N ARG A 179 -12.87 -0.99 -7.87
CA ARG A 179 -13.05 -2.40 -8.21
C ARG A 179 -12.11 -2.73 -9.39
N PRO A 180 -11.69 -3.98 -9.54
CA PRO A 180 -10.97 -4.39 -10.74
C PRO A 180 -11.86 -4.13 -11.96
N GLU A 181 -11.28 -3.59 -13.02
CA GLU A 181 -11.96 -3.48 -14.31
C GLU A 181 -12.07 -4.87 -14.94
N ASP A 182 -13.17 -5.09 -15.68
CA ASP A 182 -13.32 -6.31 -16.47
C ASP A 182 -12.27 -6.32 -17.59
N TYR A 183 -11.59 -7.46 -17.74
CA TYR A 183 -10.61 -7.65 -18.79
C TYR A 183 -11.19 -8.55 -19.87
N GLU A 184 -11.26 -8.03 -21.09
CA GLU A 184 -11.65 -8.78 -22.28
C GLU A 184 -10.40 -9.21 -23.06
N PHE A 185 -10.31 -10.49 -23.39
CA PHE A 185 -9.27 -10.97 -24.29
C PHE A 185 -9.45 -10.38 -25.69
N PRO A 186 -8.36 -10.09 -26.42
CA PRO A 186 -8.49 -9.78 -27.84
C PRO A 186 -9.12 -10.98 -28.57
N GLY A 187 -9.82 -10.70 -29.67
CA GLY A 187 -10.33 -11.76 -30.55
C GLY A 187 -9.19 -12.67 -31.03
N THR A 188 -9.52 -13.92 -31.31
CA THR A 188 -8.57 -14.88 -31.89
C THR A 188 -8.04 -14.32 -33.21
N ASP A 189 -6.71 -14.32 -33.37
CA ASP A 189 -6.09 -13.85 -34.61
C ASP A 189 -6.51 -14.76 -35.78
N SER A 190 -6.89 -14.16 -36.90
CA SER A 190 -7.22 -14.83 -38.16
C SER A 190 -6.15 -15.80 -38.67
N ILE A 191 -4.88 -15.65 -38.25
CA ILE A 191 -3.80 -16.60 -38.54
C ILE A 191 -4.09 -17.97 -37.91
N TRP A 192 -4.75 -18.02 -36.75
CA TRP A 192 -5.16 -19.30 -36.12
C TRP A 192 -6.36 -19.95 -36.80
N GLU A 193 -7.10 -19.21 -37.64
CA GLU A 193 -8.20 -19.74 -38.43
C GLU A 193 -7.75 -20.28 -39.80
N ASN A 194 -6.55 -19.90 -40.28
CA ASN A 194 -6.09 -20.13 -41.65
C ASN A 194 -4.97 -21.17 -41.82
N VAL A 195 -4.79 -22.11 -40.89
CA VAL A 195 -3.73 -23.12 -41.04
C VAL A 195 -4.30 -24.53 -40.84
N ASP A 196 -4.31 -25.30 -41.93
CA ASP A 196 -3.94 -26.72 -41.89
C ASP A 196 -2.57 -26.80 -41.20
N CYS A 197 -2.55 -26.82 -39.85
CA CYS A 197 -1.35 -26.76 -39.01
C CYS A 197 -0.41 -27.94 -39.27
N GLN A 198 0.32 -27.92 -40.38
CA GLN A 198 1.57 -28.64 -40.51
C GLN A 198 2.68 -27.73 -39.98
N PRO A 199 3.25 -28.01 -38.79
CA PRO A 199 4.44 -27.29 -38.37
C PRO A 199 5.50 -27.46 -39.46
N GLN A 200 6.03 -26.35 -39.99
CA GLN A 200 7.27 -26.36 -40.76
C GLN A 200 8.38 -26.73 -39.78
N ILE A 201 8.55 -28.03 -39.56
CA ILE A 201 9.73 -28.57 -38.88
C ILE A 201 10.88 -28.38 -39.86
N GLN A 202 11.53 -27.22 -39.82
CA GLN A 202 12.88 -27.10 -40.37
C GLN A 202 13.77 -28.03 -39.54
N SER A 203 14.34 -29.03 -40.19
CA SER A 203 15.20 -29.98 -39.50
C SER A 203 16.51 -29.28 -39.14
N LEU A 204 17.03 -29.52 -37.94
CA LEU A 204 18.31 -28.99 -37.44
C LEU A 204 19.51 -29.29 -38.38
N LYS A 205 19.32 -30.20 -39.34
CA LYS A 205 20.33 -30.62 -40.32
C LYS A 205 20.60 -29.56 -41.39
N GLU A 206 19.62 -28.73 -41.73
CA GLU A 206 19.76 -27.67 -42.75
C GLU A 206 20.62 -26.48 -42.26
N HIS A 207 20.90 -26.39 -40.94
CA HIS A 207 21.75 -25.35 -40.35
C HIS A 207 23.23 -25.77 -40.21
N LEU A 208 23.59 -27.01 -40.56
CA LEU A 208 24.93 -27.57 -40.33
C LEU A 208 25.78 -27.70 -41.61
N GLU A 209 25.26 -27.30 -42.78
CA GLU A 209 25.97 -27.45 -44.07
C GLU A 209 26.84 -26.23 -44.47
N ASP A 210 26.94 -25.20 -43.62
CA ASP A 210 27.74 -23.99 -43.92
C ASP A 210 29.25 -24.09 -43.59
N GLU A 211 29.79 -25.26 -43.19
CA GLU A 211 31.22 -25.40 -42.82
C GLU A 211 31.99 -26.52 -43.56
N THR A 212 31.76 -26.75 -44.85
CA THR A 212 32.71 -27.55 -45.65
C THR A 212 32.89 -27.04 -47.08
N GLU A 213 33.87 -26.15 -47.30
CA GLU A 213 34.68 -25.94 -48.52
C GLU A 213 35.50 -24.63 -48.28
N GLU A 214 36.83 -24.52 -48.33
CA GLU A 214 37.87 -25.23 -49.05
C GLU A 214 39.20 -25.22 -48.25
N SER A 215 39.80 -26.40 -48.06
CA SER A 215 41.25 -26.53 -47.96
C SER A 215 41.72 -27.18 -49.25
N SER A 216 42.44 -26.46 -50.11
CA SER A 216 43.59 -26.93 -50.93
C SER A 216 43.80 -26.07 -52.18
N LYS A 217 44.83 -25.21 -52.17
CA LYS A 217 46.08 -25.40 -52.92
C LYS A 217 47.09 -24.30 -52.61
#